data_AF-A0A3D4JU47-F1
#
_entry.id   AF-A0A3D4JU47-F1
#
_cell.length_a   1.000
_cell.length_b   1.000
_cell.length_c   1.000
_cell.angle_alpha   90.00
_cell.angle_beta   90.00
_cell.angle_gamma   90.00
#
_symmetry.space_group_name_H-M   'P 1'
#
loop_
_entity.id
_entity.type
_entity.pdbx_description
1 polymer ?
#
loop_
_entity_poly.entity_id
_entity_poly.type
_entity_poly.pdbx_seq_one_letter_code
_entity_poly.pdbx_strand_id
1 'polypeptide(L)'
;FDYASYGANIGFSQKTANRMGEFTAKFQAYLDQVKLIAPIELRTNGSTGGEHENYGTSGRNTFALSLAYSQIINQNFQVEFLADGVQQTGYLSLPFHRVYFNDKSVHQEALPDKRFKIPLGVRANYFLGDKVILRAYYRYYTDDWGLKSNTFSLETPVKISPFVSVSPFYRYYSQTAAKYFAPYQQHTAFDDFYTSNYDLSKFDSHFYGAGIRISPKNGLFGVERLNMLEIRYGHYTKSIGMKSDIISLNLRFK
;
A
#
# COMPACT_ATOMS: atom_id res chain seq x y z
N PHE A 1 0.02 -5.76 -20.43
CA PHE A 1 0.98 -5.92 -19.32
C PHE A 1 2.01 -4.83 -19.47
N ASP A 2 2.01 -3.87 -18.54
CA ASP A 2 2.71 -2.59 -18.73
C ASP A 2 4.02 -2.55 -17.93
N TYR A 3 4.38 -3.69 -17.33
CA TYR A 3 5.49 -3.82 -16.40
C TYR A 3 5.83 -5.30 -16.13
N ALA A 4 7.10 -5.62 -15.91
CA ALA A 4 7.61 -6.90 -15.42
C ALA A 4 8.53 -6.70 -14.20
N SER A 5 8.41 -7.54 -13.16
CA SER A 5 9.20 -7.46 -11.92
C SER A 5 9.85 -8.78 -11.57
N TYR A 6 11.09 -8.71 -11.09
CA TYR A 6 11.77 -9.81 -10.43
C TYR A 6 12.16 -9.39 -9.03
N GLY A 7 11.72 -10.14 -8.02
CA GLY A 7 11.93 -9.81 -6.63
C GLY A 7 12.64 -10.91 -5.86
N ALA A 8 13.53 -10.53 -4.95
CA ALA A 8 14.15 -11.43 -3.98
C ALA A 8 14.09 -10.80 -2.58
N ASN A 9 14.04 -11.64 -1.55
CA ASN A 9 14.14 -11.16 -0.18
C ASN A 9 14.90 -12.14 0.71
N ILE A 10 15.60 -11.60 1.69
CA ILE A 10 16.28 -12.33 2.76
C ILE A 10 15.84 -11.74 4.09
N GLY A 11 15.61 -12.60 5.08
CA GLY A 11 15.17 -12.19 6.40
C GLY A 11 15.90 -12.94 7.50
N PHE A 12 16.12 -12.25 8.60
CA PHE A 12 16.66 -12.79 9.84
C PHE A 12 15.75 -12.39 10.99
N SER A 13 15.42 -13.35 11.85
CA SER A 13 14.69 -13.12 13.10
C SER A 13 15.46 -13.71 14.27
N GLN A 14 15.54 -12.97 15.37
CA GLN A 14 16.15 -13.43 16.61
C GLN A 14 15.29 -13.07 17.80
N LYS A 15 15.00 -14.09 18.63
CA LYS A 15 14.29 -13.90 19.89
C LYS A 15 15.24 -13.43 20.98
N THR A 16 14.71 -12.59 21.86
CA THR A 16 15.31 -12.24 23.15
C THR A 16 15.53 -13.47 24.03
N ALA A 17 16.44 -13.40 25.00
CA ALA A 17 16.79 -14.53 25.87
C ALA A 17 15.57 -15.10 26.64
N ASN A 18 14.65 -14.24 27.07
CA ASN A 18 13.42 -14.63 27.76
C ASN A 18 12.28 -15.02 26.79
N ARG A 19 12.51 -14.97 25.47
CA ARG A 19 11.54 -15.28 24.40
C ARG A 19 10.29 -14.39 24.39
N MET A 20 10.31 -13.25 25.10
CA MET A 20 9.18 -12.31 25.16
C MET A 20 9.23 -11.27 24.03
N GLY A 21 10.41 -11.00 23.49
CA GLY A 21 10.59 -10.15 22.31
C GLY A 21 11.29 -10.85 21.15
N GLU A 22 11.07 -10.34 19.93
CA GLU A 22 11.71 -10.80 18.69
C GLU A 22 12.13 -9.59 17.85
N PHE A 23 13.40 -9.57 17.43
CA PHE A 23 13.92 -8.66 16.42
C PHE A 23 13.84 -9.32 15.06
N THR A 24 13.40 -8.59 14.05
CA THR A 24 13.37 -9.04 12.66
C THR A 24 14.04 -7.99 11.79
N ALA A 25 14.91 -8.43 10.89
CA ALA A 25 15.46 -7.63 9.81
C ALA A 25 15.16 -8.34 8.48
N LYS A 26 14.59 -7.63 7.52
CA LYS A 26 14.29 -8.15 6.19
C LYS A 26 14.80 -7.20 5.13
N PHE A 27 15.61 -7.71 4.21
CA PHE A 27 16.01 -6.99 3.02
C PHE A 27 15.23 -7.52 1.82
N GLN A 28 14.70 -6.63 0.98
CA GLN A 28 13.99 -6.96 -0.25
C GLN A 28 14.55 -6.14 -1.41
N ALA A 29 14.69 -6.76 -2.57
CA ALA A 29 15.06 -6.11 -3.81
C ALA A 29 14.02 -6.46 -4.89
N TYR A 30 13.62 -5.47 -5.68
CA TYR A 30 12.80 -5.62 -6.88
C TYR A 30 13.51 -4.95 -8.06
N LEU A 31 13.68 -5.69 -9.14
CA LEU A 31 14.24 -5.24 -10.41
C LEU A 31 13.11 -5.22 -11.45
N ASP A 32 12.79 -4.02 -11.90
CA ASP A 32 11.57 -3.69 -12.61
C ASP A 32 11.87 -3.23 -14.04
N GLN A 33 11.04 -3.64 -15.00
CA GLN A 33 11.03 -3.14 -16.37
C GLN A 33 9.66 -2.56 -16.70
N VAL A 34 9.58 -1.23 -16.80
CA VAL A 34 8.35 -0.46 -17.06
C VAL A 34 8.22 -0.20 -18.56
N LYS A 35 7.06 -0.47 -19.16
CA LYS A 35 6.80 -0.11 -20.56
C LYS A 35 6.47 1.37 -20.69
N LEU A 36 7.16 2.07 -21.59
CA LEU A 36 7.01 3.51 -21.80
C LEU A 36 5.87 3.82 -22.78
N ILE A 37 4.64 3.63 -22.32
CA ILE A 37 3.42 3.89 -23.10
C ILE A 37 3.06 5.37 -22.98
N ALA A 38 3.39 6.17 -24.00
CA ALA A 38 3.06 7.59 -24.02
C ALA A 38 1.54 7.86 -24.27
N PRO A 39 1.00 8.99 -23.80
CA PRO A 39 -0.32 9.50 -24.22
C PRO A 39 -0.39 9.63 -25.75
N ILE A 40 -1.58 9.40 -26.33
CA ILE A 40 -1.76 9.34 -27.79
C ILE A 40 -1.34 10.65 -28.47
N GLU A 41 -1.55 11.79 -27.81
CA GLU A 41 -1.22 13.12 -28.28
C GLU A 41 0.30 13.37 -28.37
N LEU A 42 1.10 12.58 -27.65
CA LEU A 42 2.55 12.70 -27.57
C LEU A 42 3.28 11.61 -28.37
N ARG A 43 2.54 10.72 -29.06
CA ARG A 43 3.13 9.72 -29.96
C ARG A 43 3.47 10.39 -31.28
N THR A 44 4.70 10.20 -31.76
CA THR A 44 5.13 10.72 -33.06
C THR A 44 4.42 9.98 -34.20
N ASN A 45 4.15 10.72 -35.28
CA ASN A 45 3.16 10.48 -36.33
C ASN A 45 3.44 9.30 -37.30
N GLY A 46 3.82 8.13 -36.75
CA GLY A 46 4.04 6.88 -37.50
C GLY A 46 3.29 5.67 -36.95
N SER A 47 2.44 5.83 -35.93
CA SER A 47 1.74 4.71 -35.27
C SER A 47 0.21 4.79 -35.36
N THR A 48 -0.30 5.30 -36.48
CA THR A 48 -1.72 5.13 -36.84
C THR A 48 -1.99 3.67 -37.19
N GLY A 49 -2.41 2.86 -36.21
CA GLY A 49 -3.27 1.69 -36.46
C GLY A 49 -2.68 0.28 -36.31
N GLY A 50 -1.60 0.08 -35.55
CA GLY A 50 -1.12 -1.27 -35.20
C GLY A 50 -1.27 -1.56 -33.71
N GLU A 51 -2.03 -2.61 -33.33
CA GLU A 51 -2.23 -3.06 -31.94
C GLU A 51 -0.95 -3.51 -31.21
N HIS A 52 0.21 -3.48 -31.87
CA HIS A 52 1.50 -3.91 -31.36
C HIS A 52 2.58 -2.84 -31.60
N GLU A 53 2.43 -1.69 -30.95
CA GLU A 53 3.55 -0.76 -30.82
C GLU A 53 4.63 -1.34 -29.89
N ASN A 54 5.87 -1.34 -30.37
CA ASN A 54 7.03 -1.82 -29.62
C ASN A 54 7.49 -0.71 -28.66
N TYR A 55 6.70 -0.45 -27.62
CA TYR A 55 7.05 0.53 -26.59
C TYR A 55 8.39 0.15 -25.95
N GLY A 56 9.29 1.13 -25.88
CA GLY A 56 10.55 0.98 -25.14
C GLY A 56 10.29 0.61 -23.67
N THR A 57 11.31 0.08 -23.00
CA THR A 57 11.25 -0.21 -21.57
C THR A 57 12.25 0.64 -20.81
N SER A 58 11.93 0.96 -19.56
CA SER A 58 12.86 1.61 -18.64
C SER A 58 12.94 0.86 -17.32
N GLY A 59 14.15 0.82 -16.77
CA GLY A 59 14.42 0.16 -15.52
C GLY A 59 13.88 0.94 -14.33
N ARG A 60 13.36 0.24 -13.33
CA ARG A 60 13.15 0.74 -11.98
C ARG A 60 13.71 -0.28 -11.00
N ASN A 61 14.37 0.16 -9.94
CA ASN A 61 14.90 -0.75 -8.93
C ASN A 61 14.40 -0.27 -7.58
N THR A 62 13.92 -1.18 -6.75
CA THR A 62 13.49 -0.89 -5.38
C THR A 62 14.26 -1.76 -4.41
N PHE A 63 14.95 -1.14 -3.45
CA PHE A 63 15.63 -1.80 -2.36
C PHE A 63 14.99 -1.37 -1.05
N ALA A 64 14.56 -2.33 -0.23
CA ALA A 64 13.88 -2.09 1.03
C ALA A 64 14.56 -2.84 2.17
N LEU A 65 14.88 -2.13 3.25
CA LEU A 65 15.27 -2.71 4.53
C LEU A 65 14.15 -2.48 5.53
N SER A 66 13.56 -3.56 6.02
CA SER A 66 12.50 -3.57 7.03
C SER A 66 13.07 -4.06 8.35
N LEU A 67 12.94 -3.26 9.39
CA LEU A 67 13.29 -3.61 10.77
C LEU A 67 12.02 -3.67 11.61
N ALA A 68 11.91 -4.71 12.42
CA ALA A 68 10.81 -4.85 13.36
C ALA A 68 11.31 -5.32 14.72
N TYR A 69 10.63 -4.86 15.77
CA TYR A 69 10.78 -5.39 17.11
C TYR A 69 9.41 -5.64 17.71
N SER A 70 9.09 -6.90 17.99
CA SER A 70 7.87 -7.29 18.68
C SER A 70 8.17 -7.61 20.14
N GLN A 71 7.24 -7.28 21.03
CA GLN A 71 7.34 -7.52 22.47
C GLN A 71 5.98 -7.94 23.02
N ILE A 72 5.94 -9.09 23.68
CA ILE A 72 4.86 -9.52 24.55
C ILE A 72 5.04 -8.79 25.88
N ILE A 73 4.10 -7.93 26.23
CA ILE A 73 4.15 -7.14 27.46
C ILE A 73 3.56 -7.96 28.61
N ASN A 74 2.43 -8.63 28.35
CA ASN A 74 1.79 -9.57 29.26
C ASN A 74 0.89 -10.54 28.46
N GLN A 75 0.14 -11.39 29.16
CA GLN A 75 -0.75 -12.40 28.56
C GLN A 75 -1.81 -11.80 27.61
N ASN A 76 -2.14 -10.52 27.79
CA ASN A 76 -3.22 -9.84 27.09
C ASN A 76 -2.72 -8.73 26.17
N PHE A 77 -1.41 -8.44 26.12
CA PHE A 77 -0.90 -7.28 25.38
C PHE A 77 0.41 -7.56 24.67
N GLN A 78 0.42 -7.27 23.37
CA GLN A 78 1.59 -7.32 22.51
C GLN A 78 1.73 -6.02 21.72
N VAL A 79 2.96 -5.55 21.58
CA VAL A 79 3.31 -4.40 20.75
C VAL A 79 4.36 -4.80 19.72
N GLU A 80 4.37 -4.14 18.58
CA GLU A 80 5.38 -4.28 17.52
C GLU A 80 5.71 -2.90 16.96
N PHE A 81 7.00 -2.60 16.90
CA PHE A 81 7.55 -1.40 16.26
C PHE A 81 8.13 -1.79 14.91
N LEU A 82 7.86 -0.96 13.90
CA LEU A 82 8.19 -1.19 12.50
C LEU A 82 8.93 0.03 11.97
N ALA A 83 10.02 -0.17 11.26
CA ALA A 83 10.74 0.89 10.56
C ALA A 83 11.25 0.35 9.23
N ASP A 84 10.95 1.04 8.13
CA ASP A 84 11.51 0.70 6.83
C ASP A 84 12.38 1.84 6.27
N GLY A 85 13.40 1.48 5.52
CA GLY A 85 14.11 2.36 4.59
C GLY A 85 13.96 1.82 3.18
N VAL A 86 13.34 2.58 2.28
CA VAL A 86 13.06 2.15 0.91
C VAL A 86 13.69 3.12 -0.08
N GLN A 87 14.64 2.64 -0.88
CA GLN A 87 15.25 3.38 -1.98
C GLN A 87 14.67 2.90 -3.31
N GLN A 88 14.17 3.82 -4.11
CA GLN A 88 13.79 3.58 -5.50
C GLN A 88 14.70 4.37 -6.44
N THR A 89 15.10 3.74 -7.54
CA THR A 89 15.95 4.36 -8.59
C THR A 89 15.48 3.95 -9.99
N GLY A 90 15.44 4.86 -10.95
CA GLY A 90 15.03 4.62 -12.33
C GLY A 90 13.73 5.36 -12.71
N TYR A 91 12.89 4.77 -13.55
CA TYR A 91 11.67 5.44 -14.02
C TYR A 91 10.55 5.40 -12.97
N LEU A 92 10.31 6.53 -12.30
CA LEU A 92 9.33 6.67 -11.21
C LEU A 92 8.03 7.39 -11.62
N SER A 93 7.95 7.91 -12.84
CA SER A 93 6.73 8.47 -13.43
C SER A 93 5.75 7.38 -13.90
N LEU A 94 4.51 7.79 -14.12
CA LEU A 94 3.50 7.06 -14.88
C LEU A 94 3.61 7.45 -16.37
N PRO A 95 3.99 6.51 -17.26
CA PRO A 95 4.29 6.86 -18.65
C PRO A 95 3.05 7.34 -19.42
N PHE A 96 1.86 6.92 -19.03
CA PHE A 96 0.61 7.32 -19.69
C PHE A 96 -0.04 8.56 -19.05
N HIS A 97 0.55 9.11 -17.98
CA HIS A 97 -0.06 10.21 -17.23
C HIS A 97 0.21 11.56 -17.90
N ARG A 98 -0.87 12.30 -18.17
CA ARG A 98 -0.85 13.60 -18.84
C ARG A 98 -0.78 14.71 -17.80
N VAL A 99 0.07 15.69 -18.08
CA VAL A 99 0.16 16.93 -17.32
C VAL A 99 -0.06 18.09 -18.27
N TYR A 100 -1.07 18.90 -17.98
CA TYR A 100 -1.41 20.07 -18.78
C TYR A 100 -0.82 21.30 -18.11
N PHE A 101 0.00 22.04 -18.85
CA PHE A 101 0.64 23.26 -18.36
C PHE A 101 -0.29 24.46 -18.54
N ASN A 102 0.06 25.58 -17.90
CA ASN A 102 -0.75 26.81 -17.95
C ASN A 102 -0.86 27.42 -19.36
N ASP A 103 0.08 27.10 -20.26
CA ASP A 103 0.08 27.44 -21.68
C ASP A 103 -0.77 26.48 -22.55
N LYS A 104 -1.46 25.53 -21.91
CA LYS A 104 -2.28 24.46 -22.51
C LYS A 104 -1.50 23.39 -23.26
N SER A 105 -0.16 23.41 -23.21
CA SER A 105 0.64 22.31 -23.73
C SER A 105 0.44 21.04 -22.89
N VAL A 106 0.60 19.89 -23.53
CA VAL A 106 0.47 18.57 -22.90
C VAL A 106 1.85 17.97 -22.77
N HIS A 107 2.15 17.48 -21.57
CA HIS A 107 3.41 16.81 -21.27
C HIS A 107 3.14 15.46 -20.61
N GLN A 108 4.12 14.56 -20.69
CA GLN A 108 4.14 13.32 -19.94
C GLN A 108 4.66 13.60 -18.53
N GLU A 109 4.09 12.98 -17.50
CA GLU A 109 4.56 13.14 -16.12
C GLU A 109 6.08 12.94 -15.98
N ALA A 110 6.74 13.89 -15.31
CA ALA A 110 8.18 13.87 -15.07
C ALA A 110 8.44 13.95 -13.57
N LEU A 111 8.97 12.87 -12.99
CA LEU A 111 9.34 12.80 -11.57
C LEU A 111 10.83 12.47 -11.44
N PRO A 112 11.48 12.83 -10.32
CA PRO A 112 12.87 12.47 -10.10
C PRO A 112 13.08 10.96 -10.21
N ASP A 113 14.24 10.58 -10.75
CA ASP A 113 14.62 9.18 -10.93
C ASP A 113 14.96 8.47 -9.62
N LYS A 114 15.01 9.20 -8.50
CA LYS A 114 15.30 8.69 -7.16
C LYS A 114 14.21 9.10 -6.19
N ARG A 115 13.87 8.17 -5.29
CA ARG A 115 12.96 8.42 -4.17
C ARG A 115 13.33 7.56 -2.98
N PHE A 116 13.62 8.20 -1.85
CA PHE A 116 13.85 7.54 -0.58
C PHE A 116 12.64 7.73 0.35
N LYS A 117 12.19 6.63 0.95
CA LYS A 117 10.98 6.60 1.81
C LYS A 117 11.31 6.01 3.18
N ILE A 118 10.69 6.60 4.20
CA ILE A 118 10.82 6.18 5.59
C ILE A 118 9.43 6.07 6.22
N PRO A 119 8.80 4.88 6.20
CA PRO A 119 7.66 4.59 7.05
C PRO A 119 8.11 4.08 8.42
N LEU A 120 7.46 4.61 9.47
CA LEU A 120 7.58 4.17 10.85
C LEU A 120 6.20 3.77 11.35
N GLY A 121 6.09 2.59 11.97
CA GLY A 121 4.82 2.02 12.40
C GLY A 121 4.85 1.47 13.81
N VAL A 122 3.69 1.48 14.45
CA VAL A 122 3.43 0.79 15.71
C VAL A 122 2.16 -0.02 15.57
N ARG A 123 2.22 -1.30 15.94
CA ARG A 123 1.08 -2.19 16.04
C ARG A 123 0.91 -2.61 17.49
N ALA A 124 -0.33 -2.60 17.96
CA ALA A 124 -0.69 -2.98 19.32
C ALA A 124 -1.89 -3.93 19.26
N ASN A 125 -1.75 -5.11 19.86
CA ASN A 125 -2.81 -6.10 19.98
C ASN A 125 -3.13 -6.30 21.46
N TYR A 126 -4.37 -6.02 21.86
CA TYR A 126 -4.86 -6.21 23.21
C TYR A 126 -6.01 -7.22 23.25
N PHE A 127 -5.92 -8.22 24.11
CA PHE A 127 -6.93 -9.26 24.30
C PHE A 127 -7.79 -8.89 25.51
N LEU A 128 -9.03 -8.49 25.25
CA LEU A 128 -10.01 -8.16 26.28
C LEU A 128 -10.84 -9.42 26.57
N GLY A 129 -10.36 -10.21 27.54
CA GLY A 129 -10.89 -11.54 27.81
C GLY A 129 -10.75 -12.49 26.61
N ASP A 130 -11.63 -13.47 26.51
CA ASP A 130 -11.49 -14.52 25.49
C ASP A 130 -12.16 -14.18 24.16
N LYS A 131 -13.02 -13.16 24.15
CA LYS A 131 -13.95 -12.86 23.05
C LYS A 131 -13.55 -11.66 22.21
N VAL A 132 -12.88 -10.65 22.78
CA VAL A 132 -12.63 -9.37 22.10
C VAL A 132 -11.14 -9.15 21.95
N ILE A 133 -10.72 -8.77 20.74
CA ILE A 133 -9.35 -8.39 20.43
C ILE A 133 -9.39 -6.95 19.91
N LEU A 134 -8.54 -6.08 20.42
CA LEU A 134 -8.32 -4.74 19.89
C LEU A 134 -7.00 -4.75 19.14
N ARG A 135 -7.05 -4.45 17.84
CA ARG A 135 -5.87 -4.32 16.97
C ARG A 135 -5.75 -2.88 16.54
N ALA A 136 -4.83 -2.16 17.17
CA ALA A 136 -4.51 -0.78 16.82
C ALA A 136 -3.23 -0.75 15.96
N TYR A 137 -3.22 0.13 14.97
CA TYR A 137 -2.07 0.36 14.11
C TYR A 137 -1.95 1.84 13.80
N TYR A 138 -0.74 2.36 13.95
CA TYR A 138 -0.37 3.70 13.52
C TYR A 138 0.83 3.61 12.58
N ARG A 139 0.84 4.44 11.53
CA ARG A 139 2.00 4.61 10.65
C ARG A 139 2.20 6.09 10.32
N TYR A 140 3.42 6.57 10.54
CA TYR A 140 3.93 7.80 9.95
C TYR A 140 4.73 7.44 8.69
N TYR A 141 4.60 8.23 7.63
CA TYR A 141 5.37 8.07 6.40
C TYR A 141 5.94 9.41 5.97
N THR A 142 7.17 9.40 5.48
CA THR A 142 7.79 10.54 4.81
C THR A 142 8.68 10.09 3.65
N ASP A 143 8.88 10.96 2.65
CA ASP A 143 9.88 10.78 1.60
C ASP A 143 10.60 12.08 1.21
N ASP A 144 11.64 11.94 0.38
CA ASP A 144 12.44 13.03 -0.17
C ASP A 144 11.71 13.87 -1.23
N TRP A 145 10.59 13.39 -1.77
CA TRP A 145 9.64 14.18 -2.54
C TRP A 145 8.76 15.08 -1.66
N GLY A 146 8.93 15.05 -0.34
CA GLY A 146 8.26 15.92 0.62
C GLY A 146 6.86 15.44 1.03
N LEU A 147 6.41 14.27 0.57
CA LEU A 147 5.12 13.71 0.98
C LEU A 147 5.22 13.20 2.40
N LYS A 148 4.31 13.66 3.26
CA LYS A 148 4.15 13.19 4.64
C LYS A 148 2.76 12.64 4.84
N SER A 149 2.62 11.52 5.55
CA SER A 149 1.29 11.00 5.87
C SER A 149 1.21 10.31 7.22
N ASN A 150 0.00 10.31 7.76
CA ASN A 150 -0.38 9.62 9.00
C ASN A 150 -1.50 8.64 8.69
N THR A 151 -1.38 7.41 9.19
CA THR A 151 -2.41 6.38 9.10
C THR A 151 -2.75 5.88 10.49
N PHE A 152 -4.03 5.90 10.85
CA PHE A 152 -4.55 5.29 12.07
C PHE A 152 -5.54 4.20 11.67
N SER A 153 -5.44 3.02 12.28
CA SER A 153 -6.34 1.90 12.01
C SER A 153 -6.69 1.20 13.31
N LEU A 154 -7.97 0.94 13.51
CA LEU A 154 -8.50 0.12 14.60
C LEU A 154 -9.36 -0.98 14.00
N GLU A 155 -9.07 -2.23 14.36
CA GLU A 155 -9.90 -3.39 14.05
C GLU A 155 -10.23 -4.10 15.36
N THR A 156 -11.49 -4.52 15.53
CA THR A 156 -11.97 -5.15 16.76
C THR A 156 -12.59 -6.50 16.48
N PRO A 157 -11.80 -7.58 16.32
CA PRO A 157 -12.37 -8.93 16.19
C PRO A 157 -13.12 -9.35 17.46
N VAL A 158 -14.38 -9.72 17.30
CA VAL A 158 -15.27 -10.24 18.35
C VAL A 158 -15.68 -11.66 18.00
N LYS A 159 -15.35 -12.62 18.87
CA LYS A 159 -15.79 -14.01 18.76
C LYS A 159 -17.23 -14.12 19.24
N ILE A 160 -18.14 -14.43 18.32
CA ILE A 160 -19.54 -14.72 18.62
C ILE A 160 -19.68 -16.16 19.13
N SER A 161 -18.88 -17.07 18.56
CA SER A 161 -18.77 -18.46 18.97
C SER A 161 -17.33 -18.96 18.72
N PRO A 162 -16.99 -20.22 19.09
CA PRO A 162 -15.69 -20.81 18.75
C PRO A 162 -15.41 -20.89 17.24
N PHE A 163 -16.45 -20.78 16.40
CA PHE A 163 -16.36 -20.96 14.95
C PHE A 163 -16.67 -19.68 14.16
N VAL A 164 -17.25 -18.67 14.79
CA VAL A 164 -17.71 -17.44 14.13
C VAL A 164 -17.14 -16.21 14.83
N SER A 165 -16.54 -15.31 14.05
CA SER A 165 -16.08 -14.01 14.53
C SER A 165 -16.47 -12.89 13.57
N VAL A 166 -16.78 -11.72 14.11
CA VAL A 166 -17.02 -10.48 13.36
C VAL A 166 -15.93 -9.47 13.69
N SER A 167 -15.39 -8.80 12.68
CA SER A 167 -14.26 -7.88 12.81
C SER A 167 -14.60 -6.53 12.17
N PRO A 168 -15.36 -5.65 12.86
CA PRO A 168 -15.47 -4.25 12.46
C PRO A 168 -14.11 -3.57 12.45
N PHE A 169 -13.94 -2.62 11.54
CA PHE A 169 -12.72 -1.84 11.44
C PHE A 169 -12.98 -0.41 10.95
N TYR A 170 -12.04 0.45 11.29
CA TYR A 170 -11.92 1.79 10.74
C TYR A 170 -10.46 2.14 10.54
N ARG A 171 -10.15 2.77 9.41
CA ARG A 171 -8.85 3.34 9.09
C ARG A 171 -9.02 4.76 8.58
N TYR A 172 -8.30 5.68 9.19
CA TYR A 172 -8.14 7.05 8.77
C TYR A 172 -6.73 7.26 8.20
N TYR A 173 -6.64 8.01 7.11
CA TYR A 173 -5.37 8.35 6.46
C TYR A 173 -5.39 9.83 6.06
N SER A 174 -4.30 10.54 6.28
CA SER A 174 -4.13 11.93 5.83
C SER A 174 -2.73 12.12 5.28
N GLN A 175 -2.62 12.76 4.11
CA GLN A 175 -1.34 13.08 3.48
C GLN A 175 -1.22 14.54 3.05
N THR A 176 0.00 15.04 3.00
CA THR A 176 0.35 16.29 2.31
C THR A 176 0.56 16.04 0.82
N ALA A 177 0.54 17.10 0.02
CA ALA A 177 0.97 17.02 -1.37
C ALA A 177 2.48 16.77 -1.46
N ALA A 178 2.93 16.08 -2.52
CA ALA A 178 4.33 16.02 -2.89
C ALA A 178 4.81 17.36 -3.48
N LYS A 179 6.11 17.63 -3.45
CA LYS A 179 6.75 18.85 -3.97
C LYS A 179 6.39 19.15 -5.44
N TYR A 180 6.24 18.10 -6.24
CA TYR A 180 6.04 18.20 -7.69
C TYR A 180 4.57 18.20 -8.09
N PHE A 181 3.64 18.14 -7.13
CA PHE A 181 2.22 18.09 -7.45
C PHE A 181 1.67 19.50 -7.71
N ALA A 182 1.07 19.70 -8.88
CA ALA A 182 0.15 20.81 -9.11
C ALA A 182 -1.13 20.33 -9.84
N PRO A 183 -2.29 20.92 -9.51
CA PRO A 183 -3.53 20.71 -10.23
C PRO A 183 -3.43 21.02 -11.73
N TYR A 184 -4.50 20.67 -12.45
CA TYR A 184 -4.66 20.92 -13.88
C TYR A 184 -4.31 22.37 -14.26
N GLN A 185 -3.44 22.53 -15.27
CA GLN A 185 -3.03 23.84 -15.83
C GLN A 185 -2.30 24.78 -14.86
N GLN A 186 -1.63 24.25 -13.84
CA GLN A 186 -0.84 25.07 -12.90
C GLN A 186 0.68 24.96 -13.09
N HIS A 187 1.15 23.92 -13.79
CA HIS A 187 2.57 23.76 -14.10
C HIS A 187 3.04 24.72 -15.21
N THR A 188 4.34 25.01 -15.21
CA THR A 188 5.00 25.87 -16.18
C THR A 188 6.25 25.21 -16.76
N ALA A 189 6.77 25.74 -17.87
CA ALA A 189 8.02 25.26 -18.46
C ALA A 189 9.27 25.43 -17.55
N PHE A 190 9.16 26.13 -16.41
CA PHE A 190 10.23 26.25 -15.41
C PHE A 190 10.25 25.08 -14.41
N ASP A 191 9.24 24.20 -14.42
CA ASP A 191 9.18 23.03 -13.54
C ASP A 191 10.01 21.88 -14.14
N ASP A 192 11.14 21.53 -13.52
CA ASP A 192 11.95 20.36 -13.94
C ASP A 192 11.21 19.03 -13.72
N PHE A 193 10.34 18.99 -12.71
CA PHE A 193 9.56 17.83 -12.33
C PHE A 193 8.13 18.24 -11.98
N TYR A 194 7.16 17.48 -12.45
CA TYR A 194 5.76 17.84 -12.40
C TYR A 194 4.84 16.61 -12.46
N THR A 195 3.75 16.68 -11.71
CA THR A 195 2.68 15.69 -11.73
C THR A 195 1.33 16.35 -11.41
N SER A 196 0.31 15.98 -12.17
CA SER A 196 -1.09 16.25 -11.81
C SER A 196 -1.81 14.98 -11.32
N ASN A 197 -1.06 13.98 -10.83
CA ASN A 197 -1.62 12.77 -10.25
C ASN A 197 -2.14 13.06 -8.84
N TYR A 198 -3.46 13.00 -8.67
CA TYR A 198 -4.10 13.31 -7.39
C TYR A 198 -3.76 12.32 -6.26
N ASP A 199 -3.17 11.15 -6.56
CA ASP A 199 -2.59 10.28 -5.52
C ASP A 199 -1.35 10.90 -4.84
N LEU A 200 -0.71 11.90 -5.47
CA LEU A 200 0.38 12.70 -4.89
C LEU A 200 -0.09 14.08 -4.40
N SER A 201 -1.40 14.36 -4.43
CA SER A 201 -2.00 15.58 -3.89
C SER A 201 -2.20 15.53 -2.38
N LYS A 202 -2.60 16.64 -1.77
CA LYS A 202 -3.07 16.65 -0.38
C LYS A 202 -4.47 16.05 -0.32
N PHE A 203 -4.65 14.99 0.45
CA PHE A 203 -5.97 14.42 0.72
C PHE A 203 -5.99 13.67 2.05
N ASP A 204 -7.19 13.38 2.51
CA ASP A 204 -7.49 12.44 3.57
C ASP A 204 -8.46 11.37 3.07
N SER A 205 -8.48 10.22 3.73
CA SER A 205 -9.37 9.13 3.38
C SER A 205 -9.83 8.33 4.59
N HIS A 206 -11.04 7.79 4.44
CA HIS A 206 -11.72 6.97 5.43
C HIS A 206 -11.98 5.60 4.81
N PHE A 207 -11.63 4.54 5.54
CA PHE A 207 -11.94 3.16 5.18
C PHE A 207 -12.59 2.46 6.36
N TYR A 208 -13.85 2.07 6.25
CA TYR A 208 -14.59 1.39 7.32
C TYR A 208 -15.36 0.21 6.78
N GLY A 209 -15.62 -0.76 7.65
CA GLY A 209 -16.42 -1.92 7.31
C GLY A 209 -16.33 -3.01 8.35
N ALA A 210 -16.65 -4.22 7.94
CA ALA A 210 -16.58 -5.39 8.80
C ALA A 210 -16.29 -6.67 8.01
N GLY A 211 -15.60 -7.60 8.66
CA GLY A 211 -15.45 -8.98 8.19
C GLY A 211 -16.26 -9.96 9.03
N ILE A 212 -16.81 -10.99 8.40
CA ILE A 212 -17.38 -12.16 9.07
C ILE A 212 -16.51 -13.35 8.68
N ARG A 213 -15.98 -14.05 9.69
CA ARG A 213 -15.15 -15.23 9.52
C ARG A 213 -15.83 -16.43 10.16
N ILE A 214 -15.92 -17.52 9.40
CA ILE A 214 -16.52 -18.78 9.78
C ILE A 214 -15.48 -19.88 9.57
N SER A 215 -15.12 -20.60 10.63
CA SER A 215 -14.16 -21.71 10.58
C SER A 215 -14.64 -22.87 11.47
N PRO A 216 -15.60 -23.69 10.99
CA PRO A 216 -16.15 -24.82 11.74
C PRO A 216 -15.17 -25.99 11.78
N LYS A 217 -15.37 -26.92 12.72
CA LYS A 217 -14.49 -28.09 12.89
C LYS A 217 -14.50 -29.04 11.68
N ASN A 218 -15.67 -29.26 11.08
CA ASN A 218 -15.91 -30.28 10.05
C ASN A 218 -15.97 -29.70 8.61
N GLY A 219 -15.40 -28.52 8.40
CA GLY A 219 -15.46 -27.83 7.11
C GLY A 219 -16.82 -27.18 6.81
N LEU A 220 -16.92 -26.56 5.63
CA LEU A 220 -18.05 -25.74 5.20
C LEU A 220 -18.82 -26.43 4.07
N PHE A 221 -20.16 -26.29 4.07
CA PHE A 221 -21.04 -26.77 3.00
C PHE A 221 -20.88 -28.27 2.65
N GLY A 222 -20.54 -29.11 3.64
CA GLY A 222 -20.29 -30.53 3.43
C GLY A 222 -18.90 -30.85 2.84
N VAL A 223 -18.03 -29.85 2.65
CA VAL A 223 -16.66 -30.01 2.15
C VAL A 223 -15.67 -29.89 3.30
N GLU A 224 -15.18 -31.02 3.81
CA GLU A 224 -14.26 -31.06 4.95
C GLU A 224 -12.94 -30.32 4.70
N ARG A 225 -12.46 -30.34 3.46
CA ARG A 225 -11.22 -29.64 3.06
C ARG A 225 -11.36 -28.13 3.13
N LEU A 226 -12.55 -27.57 2.94
CA LEU A 226 -12.80 -26.13 3.05
C LEU A 226 -13.06 -25.77 4.52
N ASN A 227 -12.03 -25.35 5.23
CA ASN A 227 -12.07 -25.21 6.70
C ASN A 227 -12.21 -23.76 7.20
N MET A 228 -12.20 -22.77 6.31
CA MET A 228 -12.46 -21.38 6.66
C MET A 228 -13.00 -20.61 5.45
N LEU A 229 -13.97 -19.76 5.73
CA LEU A 229 -14.47 -18.73 4.84
C LEU A 229 -14.51 -17.42 5.63
N GLU A 230 -14.00 -16.36 5.02
CA GLU A 230 -14.13 -15.00 5.52
C GLU A 230 -14.57 -14.09 4.39
N ILE A 231 -15.66 -13.37 4.64
CA ILE A 231 -16.15 -12.31 3.75
C ILE A 231 -15.93 -11.00 4.48
N ARG A 232 -15.32 -10.03 3.80
CA ARG A 232 -15.10 -8.69 4.32
C ARG A 232 -15.66 -7.66 3.36
N TYR A 233 -16.45 -6.74 3.89
CA TYR A 233 -16.88 -5.55 3.18
C TYR A 233 -16.16 -4.32 3.75
N GLY A 234 -15.84 -3.36 2.90
CA GLY A 234 -15.36 -2.05 3.30
C GLY A 234 -15.74 -0.95 2.33
N HIS A 235 -16.11 0.21 2.86
CA HIS A 235 -16.37 1.42 2.12
C HIS A 235 -15.21 2.40 2.26
N TYR A 236 -14.68 2.88 1.14
CA TYR A 236 -13.54 3.77 1.04
C TYR A 236 -13.94 5.11 0.45
N THR A 237 -13.49 6.21 1.06
CA THR A 237 -13.74 7.59 0.58
C THR A 237 -12.46 8.42 0.68
N LYS A 238 -12.16 9.20 -0.35
CA LYS A 238 -11.13 10.26 -0.32
C LYS A 238 -11.78 11.64 -0.35
N SER A 239 -11.19 12.64 0.30
CA SER A 239 -11.64 14.03 0.22
C SER A 239 -11.51 14.66 -1.17
N ILE A 240 -10.75 14.04 -2.07
CA ILE A 240 -10.65 14.39 -3.51
C ILE A 240 -11.72 13.72 -4.39
N GLY A 241 -12.79 13.18 -3.80
CA GLY A 241 -14.00 12.74 -4.51
C GLY A 241 -14.05 11.26 -4.91
N MET A 242 -12.96 10.50 -4.76
CA MET A 242 -12.98 9.07 -5.05
C MET A 242 -13.72 8.29 -3.95
N LYS A 243 -14.67 7.45 -4.35
CA LYS A 243 -15.37 6.50 -3.47
C LYS A 243 -15.30 5.09 -4.05
N SER A 244 -15.26 4.09 -3.19
CA SER A 244 -15.18 2.68 -3.61
C SER A 244 -15.74 1.76 -2.55
N ASP A 245 -16.41 0.71 -2.99
CA ASP A 245 -16.84 -0.42 -2.17
C ASP A 245 -15.96 -1.62 -2.50
N ILE A 246 -15.43 -2.27 -1.45
CA ILE A 246 -14.49 -3.39 -1.56
C ILE A 246 -15.12 -4.60 -0.87
N ILE A 247 -15.29 -5.68 -1.63
CA ILE A 247 -15.69 -6.99 -1.10
C ILE A 247 -14.51 -7.94 -1.28
N SER A 248 -14.09 -8.60 -0.20
CA SER A 248 -12.98 -9.56 -0.19
C SER A 248 -13.48 -10.91 0.31
N LEU A 249 -13.09 -11.97 -0.40
CA LEU A 249 -13.35 -13.36 -0.02
C LEU A 249 -12.02 -14.05 0.28
N ASN A 250 -11.89 -14.65 1.46
CA ASN A 250 -10.76 -15.46 1.85
C ASN A 250 -11.25 -16.88 2.15
N LEU A 251 -10.71 -17.85 1.41
CA LEU A 251 -11.01 -19.28 1.57
C LEU A 251 -9.73 -20.00 1.99
N ARG A 252 -9.84 -20.91 2.95
CA ARG A 252 -8.72 -21.77 3.34
C ARG A 252 -9.08 -23.23 3.14
N PHE A 253 -8.19 -23.92 2.45
CA PHE A 253 -8.27 -25.36 2.22
C PHE A 253 -7.19 -26.09 3.02
N LYS A 254 -7.54 -27.24 3.59
CA LYS A 254 -6.60 -28.22 4.16
C LYS A 254 -6.10 -29.19 3.09
#